data_AF-A0AAV5USM6-F1
#
_entry.id   AF-A0AAV5USM6-F1
#
_cell.length_a   1.000
_cell.length_b   1.000
_cell.length_c   1.000
_cell.angle_alpha   90.00
_cell.angle_beta   90.00
_cell.angle_gamma   90.00
#
_symmetry.space_group_name_H-M   'P 1'
#
loop_
_entity.id
_entity.type
_entity.pdbx_description
1 polymer ?
#
loop_
_entity_poly.entity_id
_entity_poly.type
_entity_poly.pdbx_seq_one_letter_code
_entity_poly.pdbx_strand_id
1 'polypeptide(L)'
;YHRASRPLHLATHTIMQQRSYSRLGWEVCATVVLLAVATDAFSIRDFVRVGGKRAVDEPVKCPTWHPFECPSGQCVPIKYLCDGSPDCQDGYDEDKNMCTAATRPPVEETAAFLNAVITAHSPDFFVKVFGPKARNRFEEMGGVDRVAVAISQSPTNDVFAKEVGMDGDEMMRMTEVMEGVMNGSGDLGFNVRNTVRTKGLTADEANSFRFLVQKLQETGFF
;
A
#
# COMPACT_ATOMS: atom_id res chain seq x y z
N TYR A 1 -17.05 -67.67 -24.87
CA TYR A 1 -17.05 -69.05 -24.35
C TYR A 1 -15.61 -69.42 -24.02
N HIS A 2 -15.32 -69.90 -22.79
CA HIS A 2 -14.01 -70.33 -22.25
C HIS A 2 -12.85 -69.28 -22.22
N ARG A 3 -12.08 -69.12 -21.12
CA ARG A 3 -11.13 -70.04 -20.43
C ARG A 3 -9.98 -70.50 -21.34
N ALA A 4 -8.72 -70.60 -20.92
CA ALA A 4 -7.95 -70.05 -19.79
C ALA A 4 -6.48 -70.54 -19.93
N SER A 5 -5.63 -70.15 -18.96
CA SER A 5 -4.49 -70.94 -18.46
C SER A 5 -3.12 -70.81 -19.17
N ARG A 6 -2.14 -70.57 -18.28
CA ARG A 6 -0.67 -70.83 -18.32
C ARG A 6 -0.39 -72.37 -18.52
N PRO A 7 0.83 -72.96 -18.47
CA PRO A 7 2.09 -72.44 -17.86
C PRO A 7 3.49 -73.01 -18.32
N LEU A 8 4.51 -72.66 -17.51
CA LEU A 8 5.60 -73.51 -16.98
C LEU A 8 6.93 -73.76 -17.76
N HIS A 9 8.02 -73.28 -17.13
CA HIS A 9 9.36 -73.87 -16.96
C HIS A 9 10.26 -74.25 -18.17
N LEU A 10 11.48 -73.70 -18.14
CA LEU A 10 12.67 -74.49 -17.80
C LEU A 10 13.74 -73.64 -17.11
N ALA A 11 14.55 -74.23 -16.24
CA ALA A 11 15.61 -73.54 -15.50
C ALA A 11 16.80 -74.47 -15.22
N THR A 12 18.03 -73.98 -15.35
CA THR A 12 19.22 -74.53 -14.66
C THR A 12 20.37 -73.51 -14.62
N HIS A 13 20.82 -73.17 -13.40
CA HIS A 13 22.23 -72.97 -12.94
C HIS A 13 23.22 -72.16 -13.82
N THR A 14 24.03 -71.22 -13.33
CA THR A 14 24.53 -70.90 -11.96
C THR A 14 24.92 -69.38 -11.91
N ILE A 15 25.52 -68.74 -10.90
CA ILE A 15 26.33 -69.15 -9.72
C ILE A 15 26.03 -68.27 -8.47
N MET A 16 26.96 -68.21 -7.51
CA MET A 16 26.94 -67.48 -6.22
C MET A 16 27.18 -65.97 -6.39
N GLN A 17 26.56 -65.08 -5.60
CA GLN A 17 27.03 -64.79 -4.24
C GLN A 17 25.88 -64.41 -3.28
N GLN A 18 25.86 -65.03 -2.09
CA GLN A 18 24.87 -64.77 -1.02
C GLN A 18 25.52 -64.09 0.19
N ARG A 19 24.78 -63.16 0.82
CA ARG A 19 24.51 -63.05 2.28
C ARG A 19 23.75 -61.74 2.51
N SER A 20 22.43 -61.80 2.62
CA SER A 20 21.71 -61.95 3.91
C SER A 20 21.88 -60.75 4.84
N TYR A 21 20.81 -59.96 4.87
CA TYR A 21 20.38 -59.12 5.99
C TYR A 21 20.46 -59.85 7.33
N SER A 22 20.40 -59.03 8.40
CA SER A 22 20.29 -59.37 9.83
C SER A 22 21.61 -59.36 10.60
N ARG A 23 21.94 -58.19 11.20
CA ARG A 23 22.67 -58.07 12.48
C ARG A 23 22.68 -56.61 12.97
N LEU A 24 22.08 -56.40 14.15
CA LEU A 24 22.24 -55.29 15.11
C LEU A 24 22.02 -53.85 14.56
N GLY A 25 21.08 -53.03 15.03
CA GLY A 25 20.26 -53.12 16.24
C GLY A 25 20.85 -52.41 17.47
N TRP A 26 21.91 -51.60 17.31
CA TRP A 26 22.58 -50.92 18.43
C TRP A 26 23.19 -49.54 18.12
N GLU A 27 23.61 -49.24 16.89
CA GLU A 27 24.35 -47.98 16.61
C GLU A 27 23.48 -46.74 16.35
N VAL A 28 22.18 -46.89 16.10
CA VAL A 28 21.23 -45.76 15.91
C VAL A 28 20.78 -45.07 17.20
N CYS A 29 21.17 -45.57 18.38
CA CYS A 29 20.88 -44.92 19.67
C CYS A 29 22.01 -44.00 20.16
N ALA A 30 23.25 -44.15 19.66
CA ALA A 30 24.40 -43.41 20.18
C ALA A 30 24.54 -41.99 19.59
N THR A 31 24.09 -41.77 18.36
CA THR A 31 24.22 -40.48 17.65
C THR A 31 23.14 -39.45 18.01
N VAL A 32 22.03 -39.87 18.61
CA VAL A 32 20.95 -38.98 19.07
C VAL A 32 21.21 -38.42 20.48
N VAL A 33 22.15 -39.02 21.23
CA VAL A 33 22.42 -38.68 22.65
C VAL A 33 23.60 -37.70 22.84
N LEU A 34 24.41 -37.45 21.80
CA LEU A 34 25.61 -36.59 21.88
C LEU A 34 25.41 -35.12 21.44
N LEU A 35 24.17 -34.67 21.22
CA LEU A 35 23.83 -33.24 21.04
C LEU A 35 22.96 -32.70 22.20
N ALA A 36 23.05 -33.33 23.37
CA ALA A 36 22.26 -33.00 24.56
C ALA A 36 23.10 -32.47 25.75
N VAL A 37 24.31 -31.93 25.50
CA VAL A 37 25.19 -31.38 26.55
C VAL A 37 25.76 -30.02 26.15
N ALA A 38 24.90 -29.00 26.16
CA ALA A 38 25.27 -27.59 26.19
C ALA A 38 24.35 -26.84 27.18
N THR A 39 24.35 -27.30 28.43
CA THR A 39 23.60 -26.69 29.51
C THR A 39 24.41 -25.59 30.20
N ASP A 40 24.30 -24.36 29.70
CA ASP A 40 24.47 -23.18 30.53
C ASP A 40 23.10 -22.51 30.71
N ALA A 41 22.78 -22.23 31.96
CA ALA A 41 21.41 -22.02 32.42
C ALA A 41 20.73 -20.76 31.83
N PHE A 42 19.54 -20.95 31.24
CA PHE A 42 18.57 -19.86 31.09
C PHE A 42 18.00 -19.49 32.47
N SER A 43 18.69 -18.59 33.17
CA SER A 43 18.22 -18.00 34.42
C SER A 43 17.11 -17.00 34.16
N ILE A 44 15.91 -17.24 34.72
CA ILE A 44 14.79 -16.29 34.66
C ILE A 44 15.12 -14.96 35.38
N ARG A 45 16.23 -14.89 36.13
CA ARG A 45 16.65 -13.69 36.88
C ARG A 45 17.28 -12.59 36.02
N ASP A 46 17.57 -12.83 34.74
CA ASP A 46 18.08 -11.79 33.83
C ASP A 46 16.99 -10.94 33.16
N PHE A 47 15.70 -11.27 33.32
CA PHE A 47 14.60 -10.44 32.81
C PHE A 47 14.19 -9.29 33.75
N VAL A 48 14.89 -9.09 34.87
CA VAL A 48 14.67 -7.94 35.77
C VAL A 48 15.93 -7.08 35.90
N ARG A 49 16.32 -6.47 34.77
CA ARG A 49 17.00 -5.17 34.80
C ARG A 49 16.12 -4.10 34.18
N VAL A 50 15.50 -3.31 35.06
CA VAL A 50 14.98 -1.99 34.72
C VAL A 50 16.15 -1.16 34.22
N GLY A 51 16.28 -1.07 32.89
CA GLY A 51 17.27 -0.27 32.18
C GLY A 51 16.55 0.52 31.12
N GLY A 52 15.97 1.66 31.53
CA GLY A 52 15.09 2.45 30.69
C GLY A 52 15.78 2.90 29.40
N LYS A 53 15.47 2.23 28.29
CA LYS A 53 15.55 2.87 26.99
C LYS A 53 14.48 3.94 27.00
N ARG A 54 14.90 5.21 26.90
CA ARG A 54 13.98 6.30 26.56
C ARG A 54 13.16 5.83 25.35
N ALA A 55 11.87 6.12 25.37
CA ALA A 55 11.10 6.07 24.14
C ALA A 55 11.89 6.86 23.09
N VAL A 56 12.15 6.23 21.95
CA VAL A 56 12.15 7.03 20.72
C VAL A 56 10.73 7.57 20.67
N ASP A 57 10.57 8.88 20.55
CA ASP A 57 9.25 9.47 20.37
C ASP A 57 8.69 8.93 19.05
N GLU A 58 7.91 7.86 19.18
CA GLU A 58 7.01 7.40 18.13
C GLU A 58 6.12 8.59 17.80
N PRO A 59 5.96 8.96 16.51
CA PRO A 59 5.12 10.10 16.15
C PRO A 59 3.78 9.91 16.85
N VAL A 60 3.33 10.92 17.61
CA VAL A 60 2.27 10.80 18.62
C VAL A 60 0.95 10.56 17.92
N LYS A 61 0.74 9.30 17.54
CA LYS A 61 -0.37 8.90 16.70
C LYS A 61 -1.63 9.06 17.52
N CYS A 62 -2.49 9.95 17.03
CA CYS A 62 -3.73 10.29 17.69
C CYS A 62 -4.52 9.04 18.11
N PRO A 63 -5.05 9.00 19.34
CA PRO A 63 -5.62 7.79 19.92
C PRO A 63 -6.89 7.37 19.17
N THR A 64 -7.23 6.09 19.23
CA THR A 64 -8.35 5.52 18.44
C THR A 64 -9.71 6.18 18.68
N TRP A 65 -9.91 6.84 19.83
CA TRP A 65 -11.12 7.60 20.15
C TRP A 65 -11.10 9.07 19.69
N HIS A 66 -9.94 9.64 19.33
CA HIS A 66 -9.78 10.98 18.74
C HIS A 66 -8.75 10.88 17.59
N PRO A 67 -9.04 10.20 16.47
CA PRO A 67 -8.00 9.76 15.53
C PRO A 67 -7.55 10.81 14.50
N PHE A 68 -8.14 12.02 14.49
CA PHE A 68 -7.73 13.11 13.60
C PHE A 68 -6.76 14.06 14.31
N GLU A 69 -5.65 14.43 13.67
CA GLU A 69 -4.65 15.36 14.20
C GLU A 69 -4.80 16.73 13.52
N CYS A 70 -5.10 17.76 14.32
CA CYS A 70 -5.08 19.15 13.89
C CYS A 70 -3.64 19.61 13.58
N PRO A 71 -3.40 20.58 12.69
CA PRO A 71 -2.08 21.18 12.44
C PRO A 71 -1.45 21.80 13.69
N SER A 72 -2.29 22.19 14.66
CA SER A 72 -1.92 22.62 16.01
C SER A 72 -1.42 21.49 16.94
N GLY A 73 -1.44 20.24 16.51
CA GLY A 73 -1.02 19.05 17.28
C GLY A 73 -2.08 18.52 18.26
N GLN A 74 -3.31 19.05 18.22
CA GLN A 74 -4.44 18.55 18.99
C GLN A 74 -5.08 17.36 18.28
N CYS A 75 -5.53 16.35 19.03
CA CYS A 75 -6.32 15.25 18.48
C CYS A 75 -7.83 15.49 18.69
N VAL A 76 -8.66 15.33 17.65
CA VAL A 76 -10.13 15.41 17.75
C VAL A 76 -10.83 14.14 17.22
N PRO A 77 -12.07 13.83 17.68
CA PRO A 77 -12.90 12.78 17.10
C PRO A 77 -13.36 13.13 15.69
N ILE A 78 -13.44 12.14 14.78
CA ILE A 78 -13.97 12.33 13.41
C ILE A 78 -15.38 12.94 13.39
N LYS A 79 -16.19 12.70 14.43
CA LYS A 79 -17.55 13.25 14.57
C LYS A 79 -17.60 14.78 14.83
N TYR A 80 -16.46 15.42 15.10
CA TYR A 80 -16.31 16.87 15.24
C TYR A 80 -15.63 17.50 14.02
N LEU A 81 -15.39 16.73 12.95
CA LEU A 81 -14.99 17.30 11.66
C LEU A 81 -16.22 17.90 11.00
N CYS A 82 -16.26 19.22 10.89
CA CYS A 82 -17.35 20.01 10.33
C CYS A 82 -18.72 19.72 10.95
N ASP A 83 -18.79 19.77 12.28
CA ASP A 83 -20.05 19.77 13.04
C ASP A 83 -20.66 21.18 13.20
N GLY A 84 -19.92 22.21 12.80
CA GLY A 84 -20.26 23.63 12.90
C GLY A 84 -19.57 24.35 14.05
N SER A 85 -18.64 23.68 14.75
CA SER A 85 -17.95 24.16 15.95
C SER A 85 -16.45 23.95 15.82
N PRO A 86 -15.59 24.97 16.01
CA PRO A 86 -14.15 24.77 15.98
C PRO A 86 -13.67 24.04 17.25
N ASP A 87 -13.40 22.75 17.15
CA ASP A 87 -12.74 21.93 18.16
C ASP A 87 -11.21 21.98 18.03
N CYS A 88 -10.62 22.13 16.83
CA CYS A 88 -9.19 22.45 16.70
C CYS A 88 -8.91 23.89 17.16
N GLN A 89 -7.73 24.15 17.74
CA GLN A 89 -7.34 25.47 18.24
C GLN A 89 -7.31 26.56 17.13
N ASP A 90 -7.04 26.14 15.91
CA ASP A 90 -7.02 26.91 14.67
C ASP A 90 -8.31 26.79 13.83
N GLY A 91 -9.31 26.03 14.30
CA GLY A 91 -10.57 25.77 13.59
C GLY A 91 -10.41 24.97 12.29
N TYR A 92 -9.30 24.24 12.14
CA TYR A 92 -8.94 23.49 10.93
C TYR A 92 -9.87 22.30 10.65
N ASP A 93 -10.44 21.72 11.69
CA ASP A 93 -11.54 20.75 11.65
C ASP A 93 -12.82 21.28 11.02
N GLU A 94 -13.02 22.60 11.03
CA GLU A 94 -14.10 23.34 10.36
C GLU A 94 -13.66 23.96 9.02
N ASP A 95 -12.41 23.74 8.57
CA ASP A 95 -12.01 24.12 7.23
C ASP A 95 -12.81 23.29 6.22
N LYS A 96 -13.35 23.96 5.20
CA LYS A 96 -14.09 23.33 4.09
C LYS A 96 -13.28 22.24 3.40
N ASN A 97 -11.96 22.34 3.47
CA ASN A 97 -11.04 21.36 2.93
C ASN A 97 -11.07 20.04 3.73
N MET A 98 -11.40 20.06 5.03
CA MET A 98 -11.46 18.87 5.90
C MET A 98 -12.86 18.24 5.99
N CYS A 99 -13.92 19.04 5.80
CA CYS A 99 -15.33 18.67 6.03
C CYS A 99 -15.84 17.41 5.32
N THR A 100 -15.12 16.92 4.33
CA THR A 100 -15.61 15.96 3.35
C THR A 100 -14.68 14.75 3.20
N ALA A 101 -13.80 14.50 4.17
CA ALA A 101 -13.08 13.22 4.29
C ALA A 101 -14.02 11.99 4.27
N ALA A 102 -15.25 12.14 4.78
CA ALA A 102 -16.28 11.10 4.77
C ALA A 102 -16.93 10.83 3.39
N THR A 103 -16.67 11.66 2.37
CA THR A 103 -17.21 11.48 1.01
C THR A 103 -16.18 10.98 -0.01
N ARG A 104 -14.96 10.63 0.44
CA ARG A 104 -13.92 10.06 -0.42
C ARG A 104 -14.35 8.68 -0.95
N PRO A 105 -14.03 8.33 -2.21
CA PRO A 105 -14.31 6.99 -2.71
C PRO A 105 -13.59 5.94 -1.85
N PRO A 106 -14.21 4.78 -1.56
CA PRO A 106 -13.55 3.71 -0.82
C PRO A 106 -12.33 3.18 -1.60
N VAL A 107 -11.35 2.64 -0.87
CA VAL A 107 -10.04 2.23 -1.42
C VAL A 107 -10.19 1.27 -2.60
N GLU A 108 -11.13 0.34 -2.51
CA GLU A 108 -11.40 -0.67 -3.53
C GLU A 108 -11.94 -0.06 -4.83
N GLU A 109 -12.80 0.98 -4.72
CA GLU A 109 -13.31 1.72 -5.88
C GLU A 109 -12.22 2.58 -6.50
N THR A 110 -11.41 3.27 -5.68
CA THR A 110 -10.26 4.04 -6.15
C THR A 110 -9.25 3.15 -6.88
N ALA A 111 -8.89 2.00 -6.31
CA ALA A 111 -7.98 1.04 -6.94
C ALA A 111 -8.55 0.48 -8.24
N ALA A 112 -9.84 0.12 -8.28
CA ALA A 112 -10.50 -0.32 -9.50
C ALA A 112 -10.49 0.77 -10.58
N PHE A 113 -10.77 2.03 -10.21
CA PHE A 113 -10.74 3.18 -11.11
C PHE A 113 -9.34 3.43 -11.68
N LEU A 114 -8.30 3.50 -10.83
CA LEU A 114 -6.91 3.72 -11.28
C LEU A 114 -6.47 2.62 -12.27
N ASN A 115 -6.81 1.36 -11.99
CA ASN A 115 -6.53 0.23 -12.88
C ASN A 115 -7.31 0.32 -14.21
N ALA A 116 -8.57 0.76 -14.19
CA ALA A 116 -9.36 0.99 -15.39
C ALA A 116 -8.76 2.10 -16.27
N VAL A 117 -8.33 3.22 -15.67
CA VAL A 117 -7.66 4.33 -16.37
C VAL A 117 -6.32 3.88 -16.99
N ILE A 118 -5.49 3.13 -16.25
CA ILE A 118 -4.24 2.53 -16.76
C ILE A 118 -4.49 1.57 -17.93
N THR A 119 -5.65 0.91 -17.97
CA THR A 119 -5.99 -0.07 -19.02
C THR A 119 -6.59 0.60 -20.25
N ALA A 120 -7.35 1.68 -20.07
CA ALA A 120 -7.98 2.45 -21.15
C ALA A 120 -7.00 3.40 -21.85
N HIS A 121 -6.00 3.91 -21.13
CA HIS A 121 -4.98 4.84 -21.63
C HIS A 121 -3.59 4.18 -21.67
N SER A 122 -2.55 4.97 -21.97
CA SER A 122 -1.16 4.48 -21.84
C SER A 122 -0.83 4.15 -20.37
N PRO A 123 0.01 3.15 -20.07
CA PRO A 123 0.52 2.90 -18.71
C PRO A 123 1.18 4.12 -18.06
N ASP A 124 1.70 5.04 -18.87
CA ASP A 124 2.30 6.31 -18.44
C ASP A 124 1.29 7.50 -18.41
N PHE A 125 -0.03 7.24 -18.52
CA PHE A 125 -1.06 8.27 -18.37
C PHE A 125 -0.84 9.09 -17.09
N PHE A 126 -0.62 8.40 -15.97
CA PHE A 126 -0.44 9.04 -14.68
C PHE A 126 0.87 9.81 -14.54
N VAL A 127 1.86 9.62 -15.43
CA VAL A 127 3.06 10.47 -15.49
C VAL A 127 2.72 11.91 -15.86
N LYS A 128 1.64 12.11 -16.63
CA LYS A 128 1.14 13.46 -16.98
C LYS A 128 0.58 14.18 -15.76
N VAL A 129 -0.07 13.45 -14.85
CA VAL A 129 -0.76 13.97 -13.65
C VAL A 129 0.21 14.08 -12.47
N PHE A 130 0.80 12.96 -12.06
CA PHE A 130 1.59 12.78 -10.84
C PHE A 130 3.11 12.84 -11.07
N GLY A 131 3.57 13.09 -12.30
CA GLY A 131 5.00 13.22 -12.61
C GLY A 131 5.73 11.87 -12.78
N PRO A 132 7.07 11.87 -12.91
CA PRO A 132 7.85 10.71 -13.34
C PRO A 132 7.70 9.49 -12.43
N LYS A 133 7.51 9.68 -11.11
CA LYS A 133 7.34 8.60 -10.12
C LYS A 133 6.09 7.75 -10.34
N ALA A 134 5.11 8.26 -11.09
CA ALA A 134 3.89 7.53 -11.46
C ALA A 134 4.04 6.58 -12.66
N ARG A 135 5.23 6.54 -13.28
CA ARG A 135 5.59 5.59 -14.34
C ARG A 135 5.36 4.14 -13.90
N ASN A 136 5.15 3.26 -14.87
CA ASN A 136 5.00 1.82 -14.63
C ASN A 136 3.90 1.48 -13.61
N ARG A 137 2.76 2.19 -13.64
CA ARG A 137 1.63 2.00 -12.71
C ARG A 137 1.99 2.36 -11.25
N PHE A 138 2.59 3.53 -11.06
CA PHE A 138 2.99 4.07 -9.75
C PHE A 138 4.11 3.28 -9.06
N GLU A 139 5.01 2.63 -9.80
CA GLU A 139 6.05 1.74 -9.25
C GLU A 139 6.91 2.44 -8.18
N GLU A 140 7.42 3.65 -8.45
CA GLU A 140 8.25 4.42 -7.51
C GLU A 140 7.45 4.99 -6.33
N MET A 141 6.13 5.13 -6.47
CA MET A 141 5.19 5.52 -5.41
C MET A 141 4.68 4.32 -4.59
N GLY A 142 5.16 3.10 -4.89
CA GLY A 142 4.82 1.85 -4.21
C GLY A 142 3.56 1.13 -4.73
N GLY A 143 3.17 1.40 -5.98
CA GLY A 143 2.13 0.70 -6.71
C GLY A 143 0.71 1.29 -6.58
N VAL A 144 -0.17 0.86 -7.49
CA VAL A 144 -1.57 1.32 -7.58
C VAL A 144 -2.31 1.24 -6.25
N ASP A 145 -2.15 0.13 -5.51
CA ASP A 145 -2.92 -0.10 -4.28
C ASP A 145 -2.49 0.86 -3.15
N ARG A 146 -1.19 1.17 -3.02
CA ARG A 146 -0.69 2.17 -2.08
C ARG A 146 -1.18 3.57 -2.43
N VAL A 147 -1.15 3.92 -3.72
CA VAL A 147 -1.66 5.22 -4.19
C VAL A 147 -3.19 5.31 -4.01
N ALA A 148 -3.94 4.22 -4.19
CA ALA A 148 -5.37 4.17 -3.93
C ALA A 148 -5.69 4.36 -2.44
N VAL A 149 -4.96 3.70 -1.54
CA VAL A 149 -5.06 3.93 -0.09
C VAL A 149 -4.78 5.39 0.24
N ALA A 150 -3.67 5.94 -0.26
CA ALA A 150 -3.29 7.32 0.01
C ALA A 150 -4.35 8.32 -0.51
N ILE A 151 -4.82 8.19 -1.76
CA ILE A 151 -5.87 9.06 -2.33
C ILE A 151 -7.19 8.98 -1.52
N SER A 152 -7.58 7.80 -1.05
CA SER A 152 -8.82 7.61 -0.30
C SER A 152 -8.72 8.02 1.18
N GLN A 153 -7.53 7.97 1.80
CA GLN A 153 -7.36 8.09 3.25
C GLN A 153 -6.55 9.32 3.70
N SER A 154 -5.66 9.87 2.86
CA SER A 154 -4.92 11.09 3.20
C SER A 154 -5.88 12.27 3.42
N PRO A 155 -5.73 13.05 4.51
CA PRO A 155 -6.59 14.20 4.79
C PRO A 155 -6.43 15.33 3.76
N THR A 156 -5.20 15.55 3.26
CA THR A 156 -4.81 16.62 2.34
C THR A 156 -3.89 16.11 1.22
N ASN A 157 -3.74 16.90 0.16
CA ASN A 157 -2.71 16.73 -0.86
C ASN A 157 -1.26 16.76 -0.30
N ASP A 158 -0.98 17.50 0.78
CA ASP A 158 0.36 17.56 1.38
C ASP A 158 0.71 16.32 2.21
N VAL A 159 -0.28 15.71 2.89
CA VAL A 159 -0.09 14.41 3.54
C VAL A 159 0.02 13.31 2.49
N PHE A 160 -0.83 13.33 1.46
CA PHE A 160 -0.71 12.42 0.31
C PHE A 160 0.69 12.49 -0.31
N ALA A 161 1.19 13.69 -0.60
CA ALA A 161 2.50 13.89 -1.20
C ALA A 161 3.61 13.24 -0.35
N LYS A 162 3.58 13.43 0.98
CA LYS A 162 4.53 12.78 1.90
C LYS A 162 4.36 11.25 1.90
N GLU A 163 3.13 10.74 1.92
CA GLU A 163 2.84 9.30 1.93
C GLU A 163 3.32 8.58 0.67
N VAL A 164 3.25 9.22 -0.50
CA VAL A 164 3.67 8.65 -1.79
C VAL A 164 5.09 9.06 -2.20
N GLY A 165 5.78 9.88 -1.39
CA GLY A 165 7.16 10.30 -1.63
C GLY A 165 7.33 11.38 -2.71
N MET A 166 6.31 12.21 -2.94
CA MET A 166 6.39 13.42 -3.76
C MET A 166 7.12 14.56 -3.06
N ASP A 167 7.83 15.37 -3.83
CA ASP A 167 8.32 16.68 -3.37
C ASP A 167 7.28 17.81 -3.58
N GLY A 168 7.62 19.02 -3.14
CA GLY A 168 6.70 20.17 -3.19
C GLY A 168 6.38 20.66 -4.61
N ASP A 169 7.32 20.49 -5.56
CA ASP A 169 7.11 20.89 -6.96
C ASP A 169 6.24 19.85 -7.68
N GLU A 170 6.44 18.56 -7.39
CA GLU A 170 5.59 17.46 -7.86
C GLU A 170 4.15 17.58 -7.31
N MET A 171 3.99 17.93 -6.04
CA MET A 171 2.68 18.20 -5.43
C MET A 171 1.98 19.40 -6.09
N MET A 172 2.69 20.52 -6.26
CA MET A 172 2.13 21.72 -6.90
C MET A 172 1.69 21.43 -8.34
N ARG A 173 2.50 20.68 -9.10
CA ARG A 173 2.15 20.21 -10.44
C ARG A 173 0.88 19.34 -10.44
N MET A 174 0.76 18.41 -9.48
CA MET A 174 -0.42 17.55 -9.37
C MET A 174 -1.69 18.38 -9.17
N THR A 175 -1.66 19.33 -8.23
CA THR A 175 -2.78 20.25 -7.97
C THR A 175 -3.14 21.07 -9.21
N GLU A 176 -2.16 21.68 -9.89
CA GLU A 176 -2.39 22.43 -11.14
C GLU A 176 -3.07 21.58 -12.23
N VAL A 177 -2.67 20.32 -12.40
CA VAL A 177 -3.28 19.41 -13.37
C VAL A 177 -4.71 19.03 -12.96
N MET A 178 -4.96 18.78 -11.66
CA MET A 178 -6.29 18.47 -11.14
C MET A 178 -7.26 19.64 -11.28
N GLU A 179 -6.85 20.86 -10.90
CA GLU A 179 -7.63 22.08 -11.14
C GLU A 179 -7.94 22.30 -12.63
N GLY A 180 -6.96 22.06 -13.52
CA GLY A 180 -7.15 22.16 -14.97
C GLY A 180 -8.18 21.18 -15.55
N VAL A 181 -8.32 19.99 -14.95
CA VAL A 181 -9.35 19.00 -15.31
C VAL A 181 -10.75 19.44 -14.86
N MET A 182 -10.87 20.06 -13.68
CA MET A 182 -12.15 20.59 -13.18
C MET A 182 -12.60 21.81 -13.98
N ASN A 183 -11.72 22.82 -14.12
CA ASN A 183 -12.02 24.07 -14.81
C ASN A 183 -12.21 23.91 -16.33
N GLY A 184 -11.91 22.72 -16.87
CA GLY A 184 -12.34 22.32 -18.21
C GLY A 184 -11.72 23.16 -19.31
N SER A 185 -10.39 23.22 -19.39
CA SER A 185 -9.67 23.87 -20.49
C SER A 185 -9.75 23.09 -21.82
N GLY A 186 -10.96 22.92 -22.32
CA GLY A 186 -11.27 22.88 -23.74
C GLY A 186 -11.90 24.22 -24.13
N ASP A 187 -11.07 25.20 -24.48
CA ASP A 187 -11.42 26.55 -24.94
C ASP A 187 -12.00 27.55 -23.91
N LEU A 188 -11.11 28.19 -23.13
CA LEU A 188 -11.29 29.58 -22.68
C LEU A 188 -9.95 30.33 -22.71
N GLY A 189 -9.77 31.22 -23.68
CA GLY A 189 -8.59 32.07 -23.77
C GLY A 189 -8.73 33.39 -23.01
N PHE A 190 -7.83 33.66 -22.06
CA PHE A 190 -7.50 35.02 -21.64
C PHE A 190 -5.98 35.23 -21.56
N ASN A 191 -5.52 36.43 -21.91
CA ASN A 191 -4.11 36.69 -22.24
C ASN A 191 -3.17 36.63 -21.01
N VAL A 192 -2.41 35.54 -20.90
CA VAL A 192 -0.99 35.61 -20.50
C VAL A 192 -0.17 34.84 -21.53
N ARG A 193 0.90 35.46 -22.03
CA ARG A 193 1.73 34.94 -23.13
C ARG A 193 2.68 33.81 -22.71
N ASN A 194 2.30 33.06 -21.67
CA ASN A 194 3.05 31.93 -21.10
C ASN A 194 2.22 30.97 -20.22
N THR A 195 0.88 31.08 -20.19
CA THR A 195 0.04 30.16 -19.39
C THR A 195 -0.06 28.79 -20.06
N VAL A 196 0.66 27.84 -19.49
CA VAL A 196 0.22 26.46 -19.23
C VAL A 196 -0.91 25.97 -20.15
N ARG A 197 -0.52 25.37 -21.30
CA ARG A 197 -1.26 24.19 -21.76
C ARG A 197 -1.35 23.24 -20.57
N THR A 198 -2.52 22.67 -20.28
CA THR A 198 -2.67 21.48 -19.43
C THR A 198 -1.67 20.43 -19.92
N LYS A 199 -0.52 20.32 -19.24
CA LYS A 199 0.74 19.91 -19.90
C LYS A 199 0.88 18.39 -19.97
N GLY A 200 -0.01 17.76 -20.72
CA GLY A 200 0.02 16.34 -21.08
C GLY A 200 -1.33 15.72 -21.49
N LEU A 201 -2.45 16.17 -20.94
CA LEU A 201 -3.75 15.49 -21.09
C LEU A 201 -4.55 15.96 -22.31
N THR A 202 -5.08 15.03 -23.09
CA THR A 202 -6.13 15.28 -24.09
C THR A 202 -7.50 15.50 -23.44
N ALA A 203 -8.50 15.91 -24.22
CA ALA A 203 -9.86 16.07 -23.72
C ALA A 203 -10.47 14.75 -23.20
N ASP A 204 -10.25 13.64 -23.90
CA ASP A 204 -10.76 12.32 -23.51
C ASP A 204 -10.05 11.77 -22.27
N GLU A 205 -8.73 12.03 -22.16
CA GLU A 205 -7.91 11.77 -20.99
C GLU A 205 -8.40 12.56 -19.75
N ALA A 206 -8.65 13.86 -19.91
CA ALA A 206 -9.19 14.72 -18.86
C ALA A 206 -10.61 14.30 -18.45
N ASN A 207 -11.49 13.98 -19.40
CA ASN A 207 -12.84 13.50 -19.13
C ASN A 207 -12.84 12.16 -18.37
N SER A 208 -11.92 11.25 -18.71
CA SER A 208 -11.75 9.97 -18.00
C SER A 208 -11.35 10.16 -16.54
N PHE A 209 -10.57 11.20 -16.24
CA PHE A 209 -10.07 11.48 -14.89
C PHE A 209 -10.99 12.39 -14.06
N ARG A 210 -11.78 13.25 -14.73
CA ARG A 210 -12.64 14.28 -14.11
C ARG A 210 -13.54 13.76 -13.00
N PHE A 211 -14.11 12.56 -13.14
CA PHE A 211 -14.99 12.01 -12.10
C PHE A 211 -14.26 11.82 -10.75
N LEU A 212 -13.05 11.25 -10.77
CA LEU A 212 -12.25 11.12 -9.55
C LEU A 212 -11.80 12.49 -9.04
N VAL A 213 -11.32 13.37 -9.93
CA VAL A 213 -10.86 14.71 -9.54
C VAL A 213 -11.98 15.53 -8.91
N GLN A 214 -13.20 15.44 -9.43
CA GLN A 214 -14.38 16.08 -8.84
C GLN A 214 -14.65 15.53 -7.44
N LYS A 215 -14.60 14.21 -7.23
CA LYS A 215 -14.76 13.62 -5.91
C LYS A 215 -13.67 14.11 -4.95
N LEU A 216 -12.43 14.20 -5.40
CA LEU A 216 -11.33 14.70 -4.58
C LEU A 216 -11.49 16.19 -4.21
N GLN A 217 -11.91 17.04 -5.16
CA GLN A 217 -12.22 18.45 -4.90
C GLN A 217 -13.42 18.62 -3.95
N GLU A 218 -14.49 17.84 -4.15
CA GLU A 218 -15.62 17.77 -3.22
C GLU A 218 -15.17 17.33 -1.82
N THR A 219 -14.09 16.53 -1.72
CA THR A 219 -13.48 16.08 -0.46
C THR A 219 -12.42 17.02 0.12
N GLY A 220 -12.25 18.21 -0.48
CA GLY A 220 -11.28 19.22 -0.04
C GLY A 220 -9.82 18.77 -0.08
N PHE A 221 -9.53 17.74 -0.89
CA PHE A 221 -8.21 17.12 -0.99
C PHE A 221 -7.16 18.08 -1.57
N PHE A 222 -7.58 19.01 -2.42
CA PHE A 222 -6.80 20.12 -2.99
C PHE A 222 -7.71 21.33 -3.25
#